data_AF-A0A2P9CGH6-F1
#
_entry.id   AF-A0A2P9CGH6-F1
#
_cell.length_a   1.000
_cell.length_b   1.000
_cell.length_c   1.000
_cell.angle_alpha   90.00
_cell.angle_beta   90.00
_cell.angle_gamma   90.00
#
_symmetry.space_group_name_H-M   'P 1'
#
loop_
_entity.id
_entity.type
_entity.pdbx_description
1 polymer ?
#
loop_
_entity_poly.entity_id
_entity_poly.type
_entity_poly.pdbx_seq_one_letter_code
_entity_poly.pdbx_strand_id
1 'polypeptide(L)'
;MARNVEKGKSMLNQWIKAKEIPDKREFFKIPKNIDEVENLDDALKYRIYIIKEMCKKIKEIQNHSLSDQHIRELNDQINKLIFIKNKWEARIVQLGGKDYSRESNLLISAHSSELRGSNNYKYFGAAKNLKGVKELLFKENEDKKQINSKRKKDARNFEKIVNIHYFGYCDDTNEHLEQQENKMQKKLEKMDLKTLKKYKH
;
A
#
# COMPACT_ATOMS: atom_id res chain seq x y z
N MET A 1 -53.98 -4.80 -20.38
CA MET A 1 -53.10 -3.96 -19.53
C MET A 1 -51.71 -3.90 -20.15
N ALA A 2 -51.22 -2.72 -20.53
CA ALA A 2 -49.88 -2.56 -21.10
C ALA A 2 -48.78 -2.97 -20.09
N ARG A 3 -47.66 -3.51 -20.58
CA ARG A 3 -46.53 -3.96 -19.72
C ARG A 3 -45.95 -2.77 -18.97
N ASN A 4 -45.33 -3.01 -17.80
CA ASN A 4 -44.75 -1.95 -16.96
C ASN A 4 -43.76 -1.05 -17.73
N VAL A 5 -43.06 -1.63 -18.71
CA VAL A 5 -42.14 -0.89 -19.61
C VAL A 5 -42.88 0.12 -20.49
N GLU A 6 -44.05 -0.21 -21.02
CA GLU A 6 -44.87 0.67 -21.86
C GLU A 6 -45.55 1.76 -21.03
N LYS A 7 -46.08 1.39 -19.86
CA LYS A 7 -46.59 2.36 -18.89
C LYS A 7 -45.50 3.35 -18.50
N GLY A 8 -44.28 2.88 -18.25
CA GLY A 8 -43.12 3.73 -17.94
C GLY A 8 -42.66 4.64 -19.07
N LYS A 9 -43.06 4.38 -20.32
CA LYS A 9 -42.80 5.20 -21.52
C LYS A 9 -43.95 6.16 -21.86
N SER A 10 -45.09 6.08 -21.19
CA SER A 10 -46.22 7.00 -21.39
C SER A 10 -45.78 8.46 -21.24
N MET A 11 -46.34 9.36 -22.06
CA MET A 11 -46.08 10.80 -22.06
C MET A 11 -46.19 11.40 -20.65
N LEU A 12 -47.20 11.01 -19.88
CA LEU A 12 -47.39 11.49 -18.51
C LEU A 12 -46.23 11.06 -17.59
N ASN A 13 -45.80 9.81 -17.68
CA ASN A 13 -44.70 9.31 -16.86
C ASN A 13 -43.34 9.87 -17.30
N GLN A 14 -43.17 10.18 -18.58
CA GLN A 14 -42.01 10.92 -19.07
C GLN A 14 -42.01 12.36 -18.55
N TRP A 15 -43.17 13.03 -18.54
CA TRP A 15 -43.32 14.40 -18.04
C TRP A 15 -43.13 14.48 -16.51
N ILE A 16 -43.73 13.55 -15.75
CA ILE A 16 -43.49 13.42 -14.30
C ILE A 16 -42.00 13.19 -14.04
N LYS A 17 -41.36 12.26 -14.76
CA LYS A 17 -39.90 12.06 -14.65
C LYS A 17 -39.12 13.33 -15.01
N ALA A 18 -39.50 14.05 -16.05
CA ALA A 18 -38.83 15.29 -16.44
C ALA A 18 -38.99 16.39 -15.37
N LYS A 19 -40.12 16.43 -14.67
CA LYS A 19 -40.42 17.38 -13.59
C LYS A 19 -39.80 16.98 -12.24
N GLU A 20 -39.78 15.69 -11.92
CA GLU A 20 -39.20 15.12 -10.69
C GLU A 20 -37.69 15.10 -10.69
N ILE A 21 -37.05 15.27 -11.85
CA ILE A 21 -35.59 15.36 -11.94
C ILE A 21 -35.24 16.85 -11.90
N PRO A 22 -34.87 17.41 -10.74
CA PRO A 22 -34.49 18.81 -10.66
C PRO A 22 -33.09 18.92 -11.25
N ASP A 23 -32.92 19.33 -12.51
CA ASP A 23 -31.63 19.63 -13.21
C ASP A 23 -30.48 18.59 -13.10
N LYS A 24 -30.70 17.46 -12.43
CA LYS A 24 -29.71 16.45 -12.01
C LYS A 24 -29.48 15.37 -13.07
N ARG A 25 -29.77 15.68 -14.33
CA ARG A 25 -29.16 14.97 -15.47
C ARG A 25 -28.02 15.78 -16.06
N GLU A 26 -27.22 16.39 -15.21
CA GLU A 26 -25.81 16.43 -15.54
C GLU A 26 -25.34 14.97 -15.55
N PHE A 27 -25.38 14.35 -16.74
CA PHE A 27 -24.25 13.51 -17.11
C PHE A 27 -23.04 14.41 -16.87
N PHE A 28 -22.47 14.36 -15.66
CA PHE A 28 -21.25 15.04 -15.31
C PHE A 28 -20.20 14.46 -16.24
N LYS A 29 -20.09 15.08 -17.42
CA LYS A 29 -19.10 14.73 -18.40
C LYS A 29 -17.83 15.25 -17.79
N ILE A 30 -17.12 14.34 -17.11
CA ILE A 30 -15.86 14.66 -16.46
C ILE A 30 -15.05 15.48 -17.47
N PRO A 31 -14.68 16.72 -17.15
CA PRO A 31 -13.88 17.55 -18.03
C PRO A 31 -12.64 16.76 -18.45
N LYS A 32 -12.30 16.84 -19.74
CA LYS A 32 -11.09 16.15 -20.23
C LYS A 32 -9.83 16.76 -19.61
N ASN A 33 -9.86 18.07 -19.35
CA ASN A 33 -8.81 18.82 -18.69
C ASN A 33 -9.21 19.08 -17.24
N ILE A 34 -8.30 18.74 -16.32
CA ILE A 34 -8.54 18.90 -14.87
C ILE A 34 -8.32 20.35 -14.43
N ASP A 35 -7.43 21.07 -15.11
CA ASP A 35 -7.01 22.42 -14.73
C ASP A 35 -8.11 23.47 -14.98
N GLU A 36 -9.08 23.18 -15.85
CA GLU A 36 -10.23 24.05 -16.13
C GLU A 36 -11.19 24.16 -14.94
N VAL A 37 -11.12 23.22 -13.97
CA VAL A 37 -12.00 23.23 -12.80
C VAL A 37 -11.31 23.98 -11.66
N GLU A 38 -11.89 25.11 -11.29
CA GLU A 38 -11.46 25.96 -10.16
C GLU A 38 -12.30 25.74 -8.90
N ASN A 39 -13.51 25.19 -9.05
CA ASN A 39 -14.42 24.97 -7.93
C ASN A 39 -14.10 23.66 -7.18
N LEU A 40 -13.94 23.75 -5.86
CA LEU A 40 -13.60 22.62 -5.02
C LEU A 40 -14.74 21.59 -4.95
N ASP A 41 -15.98 22.06 -4.84
CA ASP A 41 -17.15 21.19 -4.73
C ASP A 41 -17.35 20.31 -5.96
N ASP A 42 -17.08 20.85 -7.15
CA ASP A 42 -17.22 20.10 -8.40
C ASP A 42 -16.10 19.05 -8.53
N ALA A 43 -14.86 19.39 -8.14
CA ALA A 43 -13.76 18.43 -8.06
C ALA A 43 -14.09 17.25 -7.13
N LEU A 44 -14.72 17.51 -5.97
CA LEU A 44 -15.19 16.45 -5.07
C LEU A 44 -16.29 15.58 -5.70
N LYS A 45 -17.25 16.18 -6.41
CA LYS A 45 -18.30 15.43 -7.14
C LYS A 45 -17.68 14.51 -8.21
N TYR A 46 -16.72 15.01 -9.00
CA TYR A 46 -16.02 14.21 -10.00
C TYR A 46 -15.26 13.05 -9.37
N ARG A 47 -14.56 13.28 -8.26
CA ARG A 47 -13.87 12.22 -7.51
C ARG A 47 -14.86 11.12 -7.08
N ILE A 48 -15.98 11.49 -6.48
CA ILE A 48 -17.02 10.54 -6.03
C ILE A 48 -17.57 9.74 -7.23
N TYR A 49 -17.81 10.40 -8.35
CA TYR A 49 -18.29 9.74 -9.57
C TYR A 49 -17.30 8.70 -10.08
N ILE A 50 -16.01 9.06 -10.19
CA ILE A 50 -14.94 8.14 -10.64
C ILE A 50 -14.85 6.93 -9.70
N ILE A 51 -14.94 7.15 -8.39
CA ILE A 51 -14.93 6.05 -7.41
C ILE A 51 -16.13 5.13 -7.61
N LYS A 52 -17.33 5.67 -7.85
CA LYS A 52 -18.53 4.86 -8.12
C LYS A 52 -18.37 4.04 -9.40
N GLU A 53 -17.84 4.61 -10.48
CA GLU A 53 -17.57 3.87 -11.71
C GLU A 53 -16.53 2.76 -11.52
N MET A 54 -15.44 3.07 -10.82
CA MET A 54 -14.41 2.09 -10.46
C MET A 54 -15.02 0.92 -9.67
N CYS A 55 -15.86 1.20 -8.66
CA CYS A 55 -16.55 0.17 -7.90
C CYS A 55 -17.48 -0.71 -8.76
N LYS A 56 -18.18 -0.14 -9.75
CA LYS A 56 -19.00 -0.92 -10.68
C LYS A 56 -18.16 -1.89 -11.50
N LYS A 57 -17.03 -1.42 -12.05
CA LYS A 57 -16.12 -2.27 -12.85
C LYS A 57 -15.43 -3.33 -12.01
N ILE A 58 -15.08 -3.03 -10.76
CA ILE A 58 -14.54 -4.03 -9.82
C ILE A 58 -15.55 -5.15 -9.59
N LYS A 59 -16.84 -4.81 -9.39
CA LYS A 59 -17.91 -5.81 -9.24
C LYS A 59 -18.06 -6.65 -10.51
N GLU A 60 -17.92 -6.04 -11.68
CA GLU A 60 -17.99 -6.73 -12.97
C GLU A 60 -16.84 -7.72 -13.16
N ILE A 61 -15.60 -7.33 -12.82
CA ILE A 61 -14.42 -8.21 -12.86
C ILE A 61 -14.53 -9.41 -11.91
N GLN A 62 -15.27 -9.28 -10.81
CA GLN A 62 -15.47 -10.39 -9.88
C GLN A 62 -16.32 -11.53 -10.48
N ASN A 63 -17.07 -11.26 -11.56
CA ASN A 63 -17.83 -12.29 -12.26
C ASN A 63 -16.86 -13.18 -13.07
N HIS A 64 -16.66 -14.42 -12.62
CA HIS A 64 -15.72 -15.38 -13.24
C HIS A 64 -16.16 -15.92 -14.61
N SER A 65 -17.38 -15.62 -15.06
CA SER A 65 -17.94 -16.11 -16.34
C SER A 65 -17.55 -15.27 -17.56
N LEU A 66 -16.76 -14.22 -17.36
CA LEU A 66 -16.28 -13.35 -18.43
C LEU A 66 -15.07 -13.95 -19.16
N SER A 67 -14.92 -13.58 -20.43
CA SER A 67 -13.73 -13.97 -21.21
C SER A 67 -12.46 -13.28 -20.70
N ASP A 68 -11.33 -13.97 -20.80
CA ASP A 68 -10.02 -13.44 -20.39
C ASP A 68 -9.67 -12.10 -21.05
N GLN A 69 -10.06 -11.90 -22.31
CA GLN A 69 -9.86 -10.64 -23.03
C GLN A 69 -10.65 -9.50 -22.39
N HIS A 70 -11.92 -9.74 -22.08
CA HIS A 70 -12.76 -8.72 -21.48
C HIS A 70 -12.31 -8.37 -20.05
N ILE A 71 -11.81 -9.35 -19.29
CA ILE A 71 -11.20 -9.12 -17.97
C ILE A 71 -9.98 -8.18 -18.09
N ARG A 72 -9.15 -8.33 -19.13
CA ARG A 72 -8.00 -7.43 -19.39
C ARG A 72 -8.46 -6.01 -19.69
N GLU A 73 -9.44 -5.86 -20.58
CA GLU A 73 -10.01 -4.56 -20.92
C GLU A 73 -10.60 -3.85 -19.70
N LEU A 74 -11.35 -4.58 -18.86
CA LEU A 74 -11.91 -4.04 -17.62
C LEU A 74 -10.79 -3.63 -16.65
N ASN A 75 -9.72 -4.42 -16.55
CA ASN A 75 -8.56 -4.09 -15.71
C ASN A 75 -7.85 -2.82 -16.21
N ASP A 76 -7.66 -2.68 -17.52
CA ASP A 76 -7.11 -1.46 -18.13
C ASP A 76 -7.98 -0.24 -17.87
N GLN A 77 -9.30 -0.40 -17.99
CA GLN A 77 -10.25 0.65 -17.70
C GLN A 77 -10.20 1.08 -16.22
N ILE A 78 -10.08 0.14 -15.29
CA ILE A 78 -9.91 0.46 -13.86
C ILE A 78 -8.60 1.21 -13.63
N ASN A 79 -7.48 0.76 -14.21
CA ASN A 79 -6.20 1.45 -14.08
C ASN A 79 -6.25 2.88 -14.66
N LYS A 80 -6.96 3.09 -15.77
CA LYS A 80 -7.23 4.43 -16.31
C LYS A 80 -8.03 5.29 -15.33
N LEU A 81 -9.08 4.74 -14.71
CA LEU A 81 -9.86 5.46 -13.70
C LEU A 81 -9.04 5.81 -12.46
N ILE A 82 -8.15 4.93 -12.01
CA ILE A 82 -7.23 5.21 -10.88
C ILE A 82 -6.29 6.35 -11.22
N PHE A 83 -5.75 6.37 -12.43
CA PHE A 83 -4.89 7.46 -12.89
C PHE A 83 -5.63 8.80 -12.89
N ILE A 84 -6.85 8.83 -13.45
CA ILE A 84 -7.70 10.03 -13.47
C ILE A 84 -8.06 10.46 -12.04
N LYS A 85 -8.42 9.51 -11.16
CA LYS A 85 -8.68 9.76 -9.74
C LYS A 85 -7.49 10.41 -9.05
N ASN A 86 -6.26 9.90 -9.26
CA ASN A 86 -5.06 10.50 -8.68
C ASN A 86 -4.83 11.94 -9.15
N LYS A 87 -5.11 12.24 -10.42
CA LYS A 87 -5.04 13.61 -10.93
C LYS A 87 -6.07 14.53 -10.29
N TRP A 88 -7.32 14.08 -10.14
CA TRP A 88 -8.34 14.85 -9.44
C TRP A 88 -8.01 15.05 -7.96
N GLU A 89 -7.46 14.03 -7.29
CA GLU A 89 -6.98 14.17 -5.91
C GLU A 89 -5.86 15.22 -5.83
N ALA A 90 -4.89 15.22 -6.74
CA ALA A 90 -3.86 16.26 -6.80
C ALA A 90 -4.43 17.67 -7.04
N ARG A 91 -5.45 17.79 -7.91
CA ARG A 91 -6.14 19.06 -8.14
C ARG A 91 -6.89 19.56 -6.90
N ILE A 92 -7.54 18.67 -6.15
CA ILE A 92 -8.20 19.03 -4.89
C ILE A 92 -7.19 19.61 -3.91
N VAL A 93 -5.99 19.04 -3.81
CA VAL A 93 -4.91 19.58 -2.97
C VAL A 93 -4.46 20.96 -3.45
N GLN A 94 -4.29 21.15 -4.76
CA GLN A 94 -3.93 22.47 -5.33
C GLN A 94 -4.97 23.56 -5.04
N LEU A 95 -6.26 23.20 -5.01
CA LEU A 95 -7.36 24.10 -4.65
C LEU A 95 -7.49 24.32 -3.12
N GLY A 96 -6.57 23.77 -2.30
CA GLY A 96 -6.58 23.92 -0.85
C GLY A 96 -7.49 22.94 -0.11
N GLY A 97 -7.88 21.84 -0.75
CA GLY A 97 -8.71 20.79 -0.16
C GLY A 97 -7.94 19.75 0.64
N LYS A 98 -8.67 18.76 1.17
CA LYS A 98 -8.11 17.65 1.96
C LYS A 98 -7.35 16.63 1.11
N ASP A 99 -6.25 16.12 1.64
CA ASP A 99 -5.46 15.04 1.03
C ASP A 99 -6.17 13.68 1.16
N TYR A 100 -6.73 13.19 0.05
CA TYR A 100 -7.36 11.86 -0.02
C TYR A 100 -6.43 10.74 -0.48
N SER A 101 -5.20 11.07 -0.89
CA SER A 101 -4.27 10.12 -1.52
C SER A 101 -3.94 8.94 -0.60
N ARG A 102 -3.75 9.18 0.69
CA ARG A 102 -3.37 8.11 1.64
C ARG A 102 -4.48 7.09 1.84
N GLU A 103 -5.70 7.54 2.10
CA GLU A 103 -6.88 6.69 2.28
C GLU A 103 -7.21 5.93 0.99
N SER A 104 -7.17 6.63 -0.16
CA SER A 104 -7.52 6.05 -1.45
C SER A 104 -6.50 4.98 -1.88
N ASN A 105 -5.21 5.21 -1.66
CA ASN A 105 -4.16 4.25 -1.98
C ASN A 105 -4.21 3.01 -1.09
N LEU A 106 -4.56 3.15 0.18
CA LEU A 106 -4.73 2.01 1.10
C LEU A 106 -5.86 1.08 0.63
N LEU A 107 -7.02 1.65 0.31
CA LEU A 107 -8.18 0.89 -0.18
C LEU A 107 -7.89 0.17 -1.49
N ILE A 108 -7.21 0.85 -2.43
CA ILE A 108 -6.82 0.25 -3.70
C ILE A 108 -5.84 -0.89 -3.44
N SER A 109 -4.81 -0.67 -2.63
CA SER A 109 -3.80 -1.68 -2.30
C SER A 109 -4.39 -2.93 -1.65
N ALA A 110 -5.48 -2.80 -0.89
CA ALA A 110 -6.16 -3.94 -0.26
C ALA A 110 -6.82 -4.87 -1.29
N HIS A 111 -7.43 -4.30 -2.34
CA HIS A 111 -8.11 -5.07 -3.38
C HIS A 111 -7.20 -5.44 -4.56
N SER A 112 -6.16 -4.66 -4.82
CA SER A 112 -5.22 -4.90 -5.92
C SER A 112 -4.08 -5.82 -5.53
N SER A 113 -3.52 -6.51 -6.52
CA SER A 113 -2.17 -7.05 -6.42
C SER A 113 -1.31 -6.34 -7.46
N GLU A 114 -0.16 -5.89 -7.01
CA GLU A 114 0.81 -5.13 -7.82
C GLU A 114 2.01 -6.02 -8.11
N LEU A 115 2.52 -5.93 -9.34
CA LEU A 115 3.78 -6.52 -9.70
C LEU A 115 4.92 -5.54 -9.37
N ARG A 116 5.94 -5.99 -8.63
CA ARG A 116 7.17 -5.24 -8.36
C ARG A 116 7.83 -4.86 -9.68
N GLY A 117 8.08 -3.57 -9.88
CA GLY A 117 8.73 -3.03 -11.08
C GLY A 117 7.78 -2.71 -12.24
N SER A 118 6.47 -3.00 -12.12
CA SER A 118 5.48 -2.52 -13.07
C SER A 118 5.05 -1.09 -12.73
N ASN A 119 4.80 -0.27 -13.77
CA ASN A 119 4.64 1.18 -13.73
C ASN A 119 3.32 1.64 -13.06
N ASN A 120 3.09 1.28 -11.78
CA ASN A 120 1.84 1.45 -11.03
C ASN A 120 0.61 0.74 -11.63
N TYR A 121 0.82 -0.25 -12.50
CA TYR A 121 -0.25 -1.05 -13.07
C TYR A 121 -0.72 -2.12 -12.08
N LYS A 122 -2.03 -2.17 -11.82
CA LYS A 122 -2.61 -3.01 -10.78
C LYS A 122 -3.54 -4.07 -11.39
N TYR A 123 -3.57 -5.25 -10.78
CA TYR A 123 -4.51 -6.31 -11.16
C TYR A 123 -5.58 -6.49 -10.09
N PHE A 124 -6.84 -6.51 -10.50
CA PHE A 124 -8.02 -6.62 -9.63
C PHE A 124 -8.76 -7.95 -9.83
N GLY A 125 -9.30 -8.52 -8.75
CA GLY A 125 -10.21 -9.67 -8.80
C GLY A 125 -9.74 -10.81 -9.72
N ALA A 126 -10.60 -11.22 -10.67
CA ALA A 126 -10.32 -12.29 -11.63
C ALA A 126 -9.12 -12.00 -12.56
N ALA A 127 -8.73 -10.73 -12.75
CA ALA A 127 -7.55 -10.39 -13.55
C ALA A 127 -6.25 -10.93 -12.95
N LYS A 128 -6.22 -11.23 -11.64
CA LYS A 128 -5.10 -11.90 -10.98
C LYS A 128 -4.94 -13.37 -11.38
N ASN A 129 -6.03 -13.99 -11.85
CA ASN A 129 -6.07 -15.41 -12.20
C ASN A 129 -5.70 -15.68 -13.66
N LEU A 130 -5.49 -14.63 -14.47
CA LEU A 130 -5.07 -14.76 -15.86
C LEU A 130 -3.75 -15.55 -15.95
N LYS A 131 -3.69 -16.48 -16.91
CA LYS A 131 -2.49 -17.27 -17.21
C LYS A 131 -1.33 -16.32 -17.56
N GLY A 132 -0.17 -16.50 -16.92
CA GLY A 132 0.97 -15.58 -16.97
C GLY A 132 1.00 -14.55 -15.83
N VAL A 133 -0.07 -13.77 -15.61
CA VAL A 133 -0.12 -12.79 -14.49
C VAL A 133 -0.07 -13.52 -13.15
N LYS A 134 -0.82 -14.61 -13.05
CA LYS A 134 -0.87 -15.49 -11.88
C LYS A 134 0.53 -15.95 -11.49
N GLU A 135 1.29 -16.49 -12.44
CA GLU A 135 2.64 -17.04 -12.22
C GLU A 135 3.62 -15.98 -11.73
N LEU A 136 3.60 -14.79 -12.34
CA LEU A 136 4.43 -13.66 -11.93
C LEU A 136 4.10 -13.21 -10.50
N LEU A 137 2.81 -13.10 -10.17
CA LEU A 137 2.37 -12.74 -8.82
C LEU A 137 2.78 -13.81 -7.79
N PHE A 138 2.69 -15.10 -8.12
CA PHE A 138 3.14 -16.17 -7.23
C PHE A 138 4.65 -16.10 -6.99
N LYS A 139 5.46 -15.97 -8.04
CA LYS A 139 6.91 -15.84 -7.93
C LYS A 139 7.30 -14.66 -7.05
N GLU A 140 6.66 -13.51 -7.25
CA GLU A 140 6.95 -12.32 -6.45
C GLU A 140 6.52 -12.46 -4.98
N ASN A 141 5.39 -13.12 -4.72
CA ASN A 141 4.96 -13.39 -3.36
C ASN A 141 5.94 -14.33 -2.65
N GLU A 142 6.48 -15.32 -3.34
CA GLU A 142 7.56 -16.18 -2.84
C GLU A 142 8.82 -15.37 -2.55
N ASP A 143 9.26 -14.50 -3.46
CA ASP A 143 10.42 -13.63 -3.26
C ASP A 143 10.22 -12.71 -2.05
N LYS A 144 9.04 -12.11 -1.88
CA LYS A 144 8.67 -11.29 -0.71
C LYS A 144 8.74 -12.10 0.59
N LYS A 145 8.21 -13.32 0.61
CA LYS A 145 8.29 -14.22 1.77
C LYS A 145 9.73 -14.54 2.11
N GLN A 146 10.55 -14.85 1.10
CA GLN A 146 11.97 -15.14 1.29
C GLN A 146 12.71 -13.95 1.89
N ILE A 147 12.55 -12.74 1.33
CA ILE A 147 13.15 -11.51 1.86
C ILE A 147 12.71 -11.25 3.31
N ASN A 148 11.41 -11.34 3.60
CA ASN A 148 10.90 -11.13 4.96
C ASN A 148 11.41 -12.19 5.94
N SER A 149 11.55 -13.44 5.50
CA SER A 149 12.10 -14.52 6.32
C SER A 149 13.58 -14.28 6.62
N LYS A 150 14.37 -13.80 5.64
CA LYS A 150 15.77 -13.40 5.81
C LYS A 150 15.87 -12.25 6.81
N ARG A 151 15.12 -11.16 6.60
CA ARG A 151 15.07 -10.03 7.53
C ARG A 151 14.70 -10.43 8.96
N LYS A 152 13.74 -11.35 9.15
CA LYS A 152 13.38 -11.88 10.48
C LYS A 152 14.51 -12.71 11.09
N LYS A 153 15.19 -13.53 10.29
CA LYS A 153 16.36 -14.31 10.74
C LYS A 153 17.50 -13.37 11.12
N ASP A 154 17.77 -12.37 10.29
CA ASP A 154 18.79 -11.35 10.52
C ASP A 154 18.47 -10.58 11.80
N ALA A 155 17.23 -10.09 11.97
CA ALA A 155 16.79 -9.41 13.20
C ALA A 155 16.98 -10.28 14.44
N ARG A 156 16.60 -11.57 14.40
CA ARG A 156 16.83 -12.51 15.52
C ARG A 156 18.31 -12.77 15.78
N ASN A 157 19.14 -12.81 14.73
CA ASN A 157 20.58 -12.96 14.88
C ASN A 157 21.17 -11.70 15.50
N PHE A 158 20.72 -10.52 15.08
CA PHE A 158 21.08 -9.24 15.69
C PHE A 158 20.65 -9.18 17.16
N GLU A 159 19.44 -9.62 17.53
CA GLU A 159 18.98 -9.69 18.92
C GLU A 159 19.84 -10.64 19.77
N LYS A 160 20.34 -11.74 19.19
CA LYS A 160 21.27 -12.65 19.89
C LYS A 160 22.64 -12.03 20.12
N ILE A 161 23.13 -11.26 19.15
CA ILE A 161 24.44 -10.61 19.22
C ILE A 161 24.38 -9.40 20.15
N VAL A 162 23.36 -8.56 20.01
CA VAL A 162 23.13 -7.35 20.80
C VAL A 162 22.21 -7.69 21.97
N ASN A 163 22.71 -8.54 22.86
CA ASN A 163 22.03 -8.89 24.10
C ASN A 163 22.49 -7.98 25.26
N ILE A 164 21.83 -8.04 26.41
CA ILE A 164 22.23 -7.37 27.66
C ILE A 164 23.71 -7.63 28.02
N HIS A 165 24.22 -8.83 27.74
CA HIS A 165 25.64 -9.16 27.89
C HIS A 165 26.57 -8.35 26.97
N TYR A 166 26.13 -7.94 25.78
CA TYR A 166 26.94 -7.10 24.87
C TYR A 166 27.19 -5.70 25.46
N PHE A 167 26.29 -5.22 26.32
CA PHE A 167 26.44 -3.94 27.02
C PHE A 167 27.09 -4.09 28.41
N GLY A 168 27.55 -5.29 28.79
CA GLY A 168 28.30 -5.53 30.03
C GLY A 168 27.47 -5.49 31.32
N TYR A 169 26.14 -5.39 31.24
CA TYR A 169 25.27 -5.26 32.42
C TYR A 169 25.27 -6.48 33.37
N CYS A 170 25.82 -7.62 32.97
CA CYS A 170 25.93 -8.81 33.81
C CYS A 170 27.39 -9.21 34.13
N ASP A 171 28.37 -8.41 33.69
CA ASP A 171 29.78 -8.77 33.81
C ASP A 171 30.29 -8.72 35.27
N ASP A 172 29.71 -7.84 36.10
CA ASP A 172 30.04 -7.72 37.53
C ASP A 172 29.77 -8.99 38.34
N THR A 173 28.94 -9.90 37.83
CA THR A 173 28.59 -11.18 38.49
C THR A 173 29.33 -12.38 37.90
N ASN A 174 30.23 -12.15 36.94
CA ASN A 174 30.87 -13.20 36.16
C ASN A 174 32.17 -13.67 36.83
N GLU A 175 32.07 -14.70 37.70
CA GLU A 175 33.19 -15.25 38.50
C GLU A 175 34.44 -15.59 37.67
N HIS A 176 34.27 -16.01 36.41
CA HIS A 176 35.39 -16.32 35.52
C HIS A 176 36.22 -15.08 35.15
N LEU A 177 35.54 -13.95 34.93
CA LEU A 177 36.15 -12.67 34.56
C LEU A 177 36.94 -12.11 35.76
N GLU A 178 36.37 -12.18 36.95
CA GLU A 178 37.01 -11.81 38.22
C GLU A 178 38.29 -12.64 38.50
N GLN A 179 38.27 -13.94 38.20
CA GLN A 179 39.48 -14.79 38.33
C GLN A 179 40.59 -14.38 37.35
N GLN A 180 40.24 -13.94 36.15
CA GLN A 180 41.21 -13.46 35.17
C GLN A 180 41.79 -12.10 35.57
N GLU A 181 40.96 -11.17 36.04
CA GLU A 181 41.38 -9.87 36.56
C GLU A 181 42.35 -10.04 37.73
N ASN A 182 42.00 -10.87 38.72
CA ASN A 182 42.87 -11.18 39.86
C ASN A 182 44.23 -11.77 39.44
N LYS A 183 44.26 -12.64 38.43
CA LYS A 183 45.51 -13.18 37.88
C LYS A 183 46.35 -12.09 37.21
N MET A 184 45.72 -11.19 36.46
CA MET A 184 46.40 -10.08 35.79
C MET A 184 46.92 -9.05 36.79
N GLN A 185 46.13 -8.68 37.80
CA GLN A 185 46.53 -7.79 38.87
C GLN A 185 47.75 -8.32 39.63
N LYS A 186 47.74 -9.61 40.02
CA LYS A 186 48.91 -10.26 40.64
C LYS A 186 50.15 -10.27 39.75
N LYS A 187 49.98 -10.34 38.42
CA LYS A 187 51.11 -10.22 37.47
C LYS A 187 51.64 -8.79 37.43
N LEU A 188 50.75 -7.80 37.40
CA LEU A 188 51.08 -6.39 37.36
C LEU A 188 51.83 -5.95 38.63
N GLU A 189 51.31 -6.32 39.81
CA GLU A 189 51.96 -6.08 41.11
C GLU A 189 53.37 -6.68 41.17
N LYS A 190 53.56 -7.89 40.62
CA LYS A 190 54.89 -8.52 40.53
C LYS A 190 55.82 -7.75 39.59
N MET A 191 55.30 -7.16 38.51
CA MET A 191 56.08 -6.32 37.60
C MET A 191 56.44 -4.99 38.27
N ASP A 192 55.51 -4.35 38.96
CA ASP A 192 55.72 -3.10 39.69
C ASP A 192 56.72 -3.27 40.84
N LEU A 193 56.66 -4.38 41.57
CA LEU A 193 57.66 -4.71 42.59
C LEU A 193 59.05 -4.92 42.00
N LYS A 194 59.14 -5.48 40.78
CA LYS A 194 60.41 -5.64 40.07
C LYS A 194 60.96 -4.29 39.59
N THR A 195 60.11 -3.39 39.08
CA THR A 195 60.54 -2.05 38.66
C THR A 195 60.97 -1.22 39.87
N LEU A 196 60.22 -1.21 40.97
CA LEU A 196 60.59 -0.54 42.22
C LEU A 196 61.94 -1.03 42.78
N LYS A 197 62.18 -2.34 42.78
CA LYS A 197 63.49 -2.90 43.18
C LYS A 197 64.63 -2.46 42.26
N LYS A 198 64.35 -2.18 40.99
CA LYS A 198 65.33 -1.71 40.01
C LYS A 198 65.67 -0.22 40.17
N TYR A 199 64.75 0.59 40.71
CA TYR A 199 64.97 2.03 41.00
C TYR A 199 65.51 2.32 42.41
N LYS A 200 65.51 1.32 43.30
CA LYS A 200 66.00 1.46 44.69
C LYS A 200 67.50 1.14 44.85
N HIS A 201 68.15 0.77 43.75
CA HIS A 201 69.61 0.64 43.59
C HIS A 201 70.09 1.73 42.65
#